data_AF-A0A5B7IHC8-F1
#
_entry.id   AF-A0A5B7IHC8-F1
#
_cell.length_a   1.000
_cell.length_b   1.000
_cell.length_c   1.000
_cell.angle_alpha   90.00
_cell.angle_beta   90.00
_cell.angle_gamma   90.00
#
_symmetry.space_group_name_H-M   'P 1'
#
loop_
_entity.id
_entity.type
_entity.pdbx_description
1 polymer ?
#
loop_
_entity_poly.entity_id
_entity_poly.type
_entity_poly.pdbx_seq_one_letter_code
_entity_poly.pdbx_strand_id
1 'polypeptide(L)'
;MALPEDAYRVQQIFGTFATEGHPMGKFTWGNETTLNTGIPDEALHTKLHELRLKYYSGHYMTLAVQARLSLDALQELVCNIFSQNYMTLAVQARLSLNALQELVCNIFSQVPNNKLARPSYTHLEFPFPVDKFHCLCRVVPTKEEHNVEVKWALPSLLSHYQTKPLHYISHLLGHEGQGSILSFLKKK
;
A
#
# COMPACT_ATOMS: atom_id res chain seq x y z
N MET A 1 15.78 15.47 -11.65
CA MET A 1 14.54 15.96 -11.00
C MET A 1 13.38 15.17 -11.60
N ALA A 2 12.46 14.63 -10.79
CA ALA A 2 11.28 13.95 -11.33
C ALA A 2 10.41 14.97 -12.06
N LEU A 3 9.90 14.63 -13.25
CA LEU A 3 8.99 15.51 -13.98
C LEU A 3 7.64 15.57 -13.26
N PRO A 4 6.92 16.71 -13.29
CA PRO A 4 5.59 16.81 -12.73
C PRO A 4 4.63 15.90 -13.50
N GLU A 5 4.19 14.82 -12.83
CA GLU A 5 3.21 13.87 -13.37
C GLU A 5 1.84 14.13 -12.74
N ASP A 6 0.80 14.18 -13.58
CA ASP A 6 -0.54 14.58 -13.14
C ASP A 6 -1.18 13.58 -12.16
N ALA A 7 -0.79 12.31 -12.20
CA ALA A 7 -1.21 11.31 -11.21
C ALA A 7 -0.83 11.71 -9.77
N TYR A 8 0.44 12.09 -9.54
CA TYR A 8 0.89 12.54 -8.22
C TYR A 8 0.33 13.92 -7.83
N ARG A 9 0.14 14.82 -8.81
CA ARG A 9 -0.52 16.12 -8.59
C ARG A 9 -1.96 15.93 -8.10
N VAL A 10 -2.75 15.10 -8.77
CA VAL A 10 -4.12 14.76 -8.39
C VAL A 10 -4.16 14.00 -7.06
N GLN A 11 -3.20 13.11 -6.79
CA GLN A 11 -3.09 12.44 -5.49
C GLN A 11 -2.83 13.42 -4.35
N GLN A 12 -1.93 14.41 -4.53
CA GLN A 12 -1.66 15.42 -3.51
C GLN A 12 -2.87 16.32 -3.26
N ILE A 13 -3.57 16.74 -4.33
CA ILE A 13 -4.84 17.48 -4.23
C ILE A 13 -5.88 16.64 -3.47
N PHE A 14 -5.97 15.34 -3.75
CA PHE A 14 -6.89 14.45 -3.03
C PHE A 14 -6.59 14.36 -1.53
N GLY A 15 -5.30 14.39 -1.16
CA GLY A 15 -4.86 14.44 0.23
C GLY A 15 -5.30 15.69 0.99
N THR A 16 -5.47 16.85 0.33
CA THR A 16 -5.86 18.10 1.03
C THR A 16 -7.31 18.13 1.51
N PHE A 17 -8.17 17.23 1.00
CA PHE A 17 -9.53 17.06 1.51
C PHE A 17 -9.58 16.32 2.86
N ALA A 18 -8.47 15.74 3.32
CA ALA A 18 -8.42 15.01 4.58
C ALA A 18 -8.66 15.91 5.80
N THR A 19 -9.11 15.32 6.90
CA THR A 19 -9.11 15.94 8.23
C THR A 19 -7.69 16.28 8.67
N GLU A 20 -7.55 17.37 9.42
CA GLU A 20 -6.25 17.81 9.93
C GLU A 20 -5.63 16.75 10.85
N GLY A 21 -4.32 16.53 10.72
CA GLY A 21 -3.60 15.48 11.44
C GLY A 21 -3.81 14.05 10.91
N HIS A 22 -4.82 13.78 10.07
CA HIS A 22 -5.06 12.44 9.54
C HIS A 22 -3.96 12.01 8.55
N PRO A 23 -3.43 10.77 8.63
CA PRO A 23 -2.33 10.31 7.76
C PRO A 23 -2.53 10.45 6.25
N MET A 24 -3.78 10.42 5.77
CA MET A 24 -4.14 10.64 4.36
C MET A 24 -3.70 12.01 3.81
N GLY A 25 -3.60 13.04 4.66
CA GLY A 25 -3.16 14.37 4.25
C GLY A 25 -1.64 14.55 4.21
N LYS A 26 -0.85 13.52 4.52
CA LYS A 26 0.62 13.62 4.56
C LYS A 26 1.23 13.66 3.17
N PHE A 27 2.25 14.48 3.01
CA PHE A 27 3.17 14.44 1.88
C PHE A 27 4.09 13.21 2.04
N THR A 28 3.86 12.16 1.26
CA THR A 28 4.41 10.81 1.56
C THR A 28 5.79 10.53 0.99
N TRP A 29 6.26 11.28 -0.02
CA TRP A 29 7.54 11.02 -0.69
C TRP A 29 8.70 11.93 -0.23
N GLY A 30 8.40 13.08 0.35
CA GLY A 30 9.42 14.02 0.84
C GLY A 30 10.12 14.84 -0.26
N ASN A 31 10.93 15.79 0.18
CA ASN A 31 11.75 16.69 -0.63
C ASN A 31 12.86 17.29 0.25
N GLU A 32 13.71 18.15 -0.32
CA GLU A 32 14.79 18.82 0.41
C GLU A 32 14.28 19.58 1.65
N THR A 33 13.18 20.33 1.53
CA THR A 33 12.59 21.08 2.66
C THR A 33 12.12 20.19 3.82
N THR A 34 11.66 18.97 3.53
CA THR A 34 11.11 18.04 4.55
C THR A 34 12.14 17.04 5.07
N LEU A 35 13.28 16.88 4.41
CA LEU A 35 14.29 15.86 4.73
C LEU A 35 15.71 16.39 4.96
N ASN A 36 15.98 17.69 4.67
CA ASN A 36 17.31 18.29 4.74
C ASN A 36 17.27 19.70 5.35
N THR A 37 16.52 20.64 4.74
CA THR A 37 16.59 22.06 5.09
C THR A 37 16.22 22.33 6.55
N GLY A 38 17.20 22.75 7.36
CA GLY A 38 17.00 23.06 8.78
C GLY A 38 16.95 21.85 9.71
N ILE A 39 17.26 20.64 9.23
CA ILE A 39 17.34 19.42 10.02
C ILE A 39 18.81 19.04 10.19
N PRO A 40 19.39 19.03 11.40
CA PRO A 40 20.77 18.59 11.61
C PRO A 40 20.96 17.10 11.26
N ASP A 41 22.07 16.77 10.59
CA ASP A 41 22.41 15.40 10.16
C ASP A 41 22.28 14.36 11.28
N GLU A 42 22.78 14.67 12.48
CA GLU A 42 22.69 13.79 13.66
C GLU A 42 21.25 13.52 14.10
N ALA A 43 20.37 14.53 13.99
CA ALA A 43 18.95 14.40 14.32
C ALA A 43 18.22 13.55 13.26
N LEU A 44 18.53 13.75 11.97
CA LEU A 44 18.02 12.94 10.87
C LEU A 44 18.48 11.48 10.99
N HIS A 45 19.78 11.26 11.21
CA HIS A 45 20.39 9.95 11.41
C HIS A 45 19.75 9.20 12.60
N THR A 46 19.63 9.87 13.75
CA THR A 46 18.93 9.33 14.93
C THR A 46 17.50 8.95 14.59
N LYS A 47 16.76 9.80 13.86
CA LYS A 47 15.36 9.53 13.52
C LYS A 47 15.18 8.38 12.53
N LEU A 48 16.08 8.26 11.56
CA LEU A 48 16.12 7.11 10.65
C LEU A 48 16.40 5.81 11.40
N HIS A 49 17.32 5.84 12.38
CA HIS A 49 17.61 4.67 13.22
C HIS A 49 16.43 4.28 14.12
N GLU A 50 15.73 5.23 14.74
CA GLU A 50 14.48 4.97 15.46
C GLU A 50 13.42 4.30 14.56
N LEU A 51 13.18 4.85 13.37
CA LEU A 51 12.20 4.33 12.41
C LEU A 51 12.56 2.91 11.95
N ARG A 52 13.84 2.66 11.67
CA ARG A 52 14.36 1.33 11.32
C ARG A 52 14.13 0.35 12.46
N LEU A 53 14.56 0.66 13.68
CA LEU A 53 14.40 -0.23 14.84
C LEU A 53 12.93 -0.50 15.19
N LYS A 54 12.03 0.46 14.94
CA LYS A 54 10.60 0.33 15.22
C LYS A 54 9.83 -0.45 14.16
N TYR A 55 10.09 -0.22 12.87
CA TYR A 55 9.27 -0.73 11.77
C TYR A 55 9.95 -1.79 10.89
N TYR A 56 11.28 -1.88 10.84
CA TYR A 56 12.01 -2.91 10.11
C TYR A 56 12.30 -4.11 11.03
N SER A 57 11.22 -4.78 11.43
CA SER A 57 11.24 -5.94 12.33
C SER A 57 10.59 -7.15 11.64
N GLY A 58 11.16 -8.35 11.82
CA GLY A 58 10.81 -9.52 10.99
C GLY A 58 9.32 -9.89 11.00
N HIS A 59 8.66 -9.73 12.15
CA HIS A 59 7.22 -9.98 12.33
C HIS A 59 6.29 -8.94 11.66
N TYR A 60 6.83 -7.92 10.98
CA TYR A 60 6.09 -7.04 10.08
C TYR A 60 6.37 -7.30 8.59
N MET A 61 7.36 -8.15 8.27
CA MET A 61 7.81 -8.36 6.89
C MET A 61 7.03 -9.46 6.17
N THR A 62 6.94 -9.35 4.84
CA THR A 62 6.44 -10.39 3.95
C THR A 62 7.42 -10.54 2.78
N LEU A 63 7.67 -11.78 2.36
CA LEU A 63 8.59 -12.19 1.29
C LEU A 63 7.91 -13.30 0.43
N ALA A 64 8.36 -13.58 -0.80
CA ALA A 64 7.54 -14.29 -1.82
C ALA A 64 8.13 -15.60 -2.41
N VAL A 65 7.31 -16.68 -2.44
CA VAL A 65 7.65 -18.06 -2.85
C VAL A 65 7.49 -18.19 -4.32
N GLN A 66 8.36 -19.02 -4.87
CA GLN A 66 8.00 -19.84 -6.02
C GLN A 66 9.00 -20.99 -6.18
N ALA A 67 8.98 -21.98 -5.30
CA ALA A 67 9.68 -23.24 -5.58
C ALA A 67 8.81 -24.18 -6.45
N ARG A 68 9.42 -25.15 -7.13
CA ARG A 68 8.70 -26.17 -7.91
C ARG A 68 8.19 -27.31 -7.01
N LEU A 69 7.37 -26.98 -6.03
CA LEU A 69 6.86 -27.89 -5.01
C LEU A 69 5.33 -27.77 -4.90
N SER A 70 4.69 -28.77 -4.29
CA SER A 70 3.26 -28.68 -3.97
C SER A 70 2.99 -27.57 -2.96
N LEU A 71 1.77 -27.03 -3.00
CA LEU A 71 1.33 -26.00 -2.07
C LEU A 71 1.45 -26.46 -0.61
N ASP A 72 1.13 -27.73 -0.33
CA ASP A 72 1.19 -28.33 1.00
C ASP A 72 2.63 -28.36 1.55
N ALA A 73 3.60 -28.78 0.73
CA ALA A 73 5.02 -28.81 1.12
C ALA A 73 5.59 -27.40 1.36
N LEU A 74 5.11 -26.41 0.61
CA LEU A 74 5.44 -25.00 0.82
C LEU A 74 4.83 -24.47 2.11
N GLN A 75 3.56 -24.80 2.38
CA GLN A 75 2.84 -24.39 3.57
C GLN A 75 3.45 -24.98 4.85
N GLU A 76 3.75 -26.28 4.86
CA GLU A 76 4.37 -26.96 6.01
C GLU A 76 5.68 -26.29 6.44
N LEU A 77 6.53 -25.91 5.48
CA LEU A 77 7.78 -25.22 5.78
C LEU A 77 7.60 -23.80 6.28
N VAL A 78 6.72 -23.01 5.66
CA VAL A 78 6.46 -21.65 6.13
C VAL A 78 5.90 -21.68 7.55
N CYS A 79 5.02 -22.63 7.87
CA CYS A 79 4.56 -22.88 9.24
C CYS A 79 5.70 -23.29 10.17
N ASN A 80 6.54 -24.27 9.79
CA ASN A 80 7.61 -24.77 10.66
C ASN A 80 8.71 -23.72 10.93
N ILE A 81 9.02 -22.83 9.98
CA ILE A 81 10.07 -21.82 10.14
C ILE A 81 9.52 -20.50 10.73
N PHE A 82 8.26 -20.13 10.45
CA PHE A 82 7.71 -18.80 10.81
C PHE A 82 6.50 -18.80 11.75
N SER A 83 6.04 -19.95 12.25
CA SER A 83 4.87 -20.09 13.15
C SER A 83 4.79 -19.14 14.35
N GLN A 84 5.91 -18.58 14.80
CA GLN A 84 5.93 -17.64 15.93
C GLN A 84 5.70 -16.17 15.55
N ASN A 85 5.64 -15.81 14.26
CA ASN A 85 5.62 -14.42 13.80
C ASN A 85 4.72 -14.21 12.58
N TYR A 86 4.17 -13.00 12.38
CA TYR A 86 3.41 -12.66 11.17
C TYR A 86 4.29 -12.52 9.90
N MET A 87 5.46 -13.15 9.89
CA MET A 87 6.38 -13.17 8.77
C MET A 87 5.94 -14.25 7.80
N THR A 88 5.18 -13.89 6.77
CA THR A 88 5.02 -14.76 5.61
C THR A 88 6.31 -14.67 4.80
N LEU A 89 7.30 -15.52 5.10
CA LEU A 89 8.44 -15.71 4.20
C LEU A 89 8.06 -16.66 3.11
N ALA A 90 8.62 -16.39 1.95
CA ALA A 90 8.61 -17.31 0.85
C ALA A 90 9.82 -16.96 -0.10
N VAL A 91 10.44 -17.91 -0.86
CA VAL A 91 11.63 -17.74 -1.76
C VAL A 91 11.55 -18.63 -3.04
N GLN A 92 12.20 -18.27 -4.16
CA GLN A 92 12.36 -19.11 -5.38
C GLN A 92 13.83 -19.44 -5.70
N ALA A 93 14.16 -20.73 -5.92
CA ALA A 93 15.41 -21.14 -6.59
C ALA A 93 15.30 -22.53 -7.24
N ARG A 94 16.32 -22.91 -8.03
CA ARG A 94 16.55 -24.29 -8.52
C ARG A 94 17.35 -25.12 -7.49
N LEU A 95 17.02 -24.98 -6.22
CA LEU A 95 17.67 -25.68 -5.11
C LEU A 95 16.74 -26.76 -4.55
N SER A 96 17.31 -27.76 -3.87
CA SER A 96 16.52 -28.68 -3.08
C SER A 96 15.80 -27.93 -1.94
N LEU A 97 14.74 -28.54 -1.43
CA LEU A 97 13.92 -27.91 -0.41
C LEU A 97 14.70 -27.63 0.89
N ASN A 98 15.54 -28.57 1.30
CA ASN A 98 16.40 -28.42 2.47
C ASN A 98 17.43 -27.30 2.26
N ALA A 99 18.00 -27.16 1.05
CA ALA A 99 18.93 -26.08 0.74
C ALA A 99 18.25 -24.70 0.67
N LEU A 100 16.97 -24.64 0.25
CA LEU A 100 16.17 -23.42 0.36
C LEU A 100 15.91 -23.06 1.83
N GLN A 101 15.50 -24.02 2.66
CA GLN A 101 15.29 -23.82 4.09
C GLN A 101 16.56 -23.35 4.80
N GLU A 102 17.71 -23.98 4.53
CA GLU A 102 18.99 -23.61 5.12
C GLU A 102 19.41 -22.19 4.73
N LEU A 103 19.35 -21.86 3.42
CA LEU A 103 19.65 -20.51 2.93
C LEU A 103 18.72 -19.45 3.55
N VAL A 104 17.43 -19.76 3.65
CA VAL A 104 16.41 -18.93 4.29
C VAL A 104 16.74 -18.69 5.77
N CYS A 105 16.99 -19.74 6.53
CA CYS A 105 17.30 -19.64 7.96
C CYS A 105 18.59 -18.86 8.18
N ASN A 106 19.64 -19.13 7.39
CA ASN A 106 20.94 -18.45 7.53
C ASN A 106 20.85 -16.94 7.26
N ILE A 107 20.02 -16.50 6.31
CA ILE A 107 19.86 -15.08 5.97
C ILE A 107 18.83 -14.38 6.88
N PHE A 108 17.64 -14.95 7.05
CA PHE A 108 16.50 -14.23 7.63
C PHE A 108 16.31 -14.44 9.14
N SER A 109 16.93 -15.44 9.77
CA SER A 109 16.90 -15.57 11.24
C SER A 109 17.60 -14.41 11.95
N GLN A 110 18.51 -13.72 11.26
CA GLN A 110 19.24 -12.55 11.76
C GLN A 110 18.39 -11.27 11.79
N VAL A 111 17.21 -11.26 11.18
CA VAL A 111 16.31 -10.10 11.18
C VAL A 111 15.75 -9.91 12.59
N PRO A 112 15.96 -8.75 13.24
CA PRO A 112 15.53 -8.55 14.61
C PRO A 112 14.00 -8.59 14.74
N ASN A 113 13.54 -9.05 15.90
CA ASN A 113 12.13 -9.04 16.26
C ASN A 113 11.92 -8.21 17.53
N ASN A 114 11.35 -7.02 17.36
CA ASN A 114 11.09 -6.10 18.46
C ASN A 114 9.78 -6.39 19.23
N LYS A 115 9.03 -7.45 18.85
CA LYS A 115 7.80 -7.93 19.50
C LYS A 115 6.66 -6.90 19.61
N LEU A 116 6.72 -5.78 18.89
CA LEU A 116 5.66 -4.77 18.92
C LEU A 116 4.39 -5.25 18.20
N ALA A 117 3.20 -4.91 18.71
CA ALA A 117 1.95 -5.23 18.02
C ALA A 117 1.85 -4.49 16.67
N ARG A 118 1.28 -5.15 15.64
CA ARG A 118 1.06 -4.52 14.33
C ARG A 118 0.24 -3.23 14.49
N PRO A 119 0.67 -2.07 13.93
CA PRO A 119 -0.08 -0.83 14.02
C PRO A 119 -1.52 -1.00 13.52
N SER A 120 -2.49 -0.73 14.38
CA SER A 120 -3.90 -0.68 13.99
C SER A 120 -4.33 0.76 13.73
N TYR A 121 -4.99 0.97 12.61
CA TYR A 121 -5.58 2.24 12.21
C TYR A 121 -7.11 2.28 12.40
N THR A 122 -7.69 1.29 13.10
CA THR A 122 -9.14 1.18 13.37
C THR A 122 -9.69 2.30 14.26
N HIS A 123 -8.81 3.08 14.90
CA HIS A 123 -9.16 4.25 15.71
C HIS A 123 -9.24 5.53 14.87
N LEU A 124 -8.81 5.51 13.60
CA LEU A 124 -8.93 6.65 12.72
C LEU A 124 -10.36 6.71 12.17
N GLU A 125 -10.97 7.88 12.33
CA GLU A 125 -12.24 8.19 11.69
C GLU A 125 -12.08 8.28 10.17
N PHE A 126 -13.21 8.34 9.47
CA PHE A 126 -13.22 8.47 8.02
C PHE A 126 -12.52 9.79 7.59
N PRO A 127 -11.51 9.74 6.70
CA PRO A 127 -10.61 10.87 6.48
C PRO A 127 -11.26 12.12 5.90
N PHE A 128 -12.41 12.01 5.24
CA PHE A 128 -12.94 13.07 4.39
C PHE A 128 -14.27 13.62 4.93
N PRO A 129 -14.28 14.86 5.47
CA PRO A 129 -15.53 15.53 5.86
C PRO A 129 -16.41 15.76 4.62
N VAL A 130 -17.72 15.52 4.75
CA VAL A 130 -18.67 15.61 3.63
C VAL A 130 -18.58 16.98 2.94
N ASP A 131 -18.53 18.07 3.71
CA ASP A 131 -18.50 19.44 3.19
C ASP A 131 -17.23 19.77 2.39
N LYS A 132 -16.11 19.10 2.69
CA LYS A 132 -14.85 19.24 1.93
C LYS A 132 -14.80 18.31 0.73
N PHE A 133 -15.35 17.09 0.87
CA PHE A 133 -15.25 16.04 -0.13
C PHE A 133 -16.29 16.18 -1.26
N HIS A 134 -17.47 16.70 -0.94
CA HIS A 134 -18.54 16.94 -1.91
C HIS A 134 -18.27 18.23 -2.71
N CYS A 135 -17.26 18.19 -3.58
CA CYS A 135 -16.85 19.32 -4.40
C CYS A 135 -16.59 18.93 -5.86
N LEU A 136 -16.56 19.92 -6.75
CA LEU A 136 -16.07 19.78 -8.12
C LEU A 136 -14.66 20.36 -8.20
N CYS A 137 -13.64 19.49 -8.25
CA CYS A 137 -12.26 19.91 -8.47
C CYS A 137 -11.99 20.09 -9.97
N ARG A 138 -11.49 21.27 -10.37
CA ARG A 138 -10.99 21.54 -11.73
C ARG A 138 -9.48 21.64 -11.67
N VAL A 139 -8.78 20.76 -12.36
CA VAL A 139 -7.31 20.68 -12.38
C VAL A 139 -6.81 21.03 -13.77
N VAL A 140 -5.80 21.89 -13.84
CA VAL A 140 -5.06 22.13 -15.10
C VAL A 140 -4.01 21.01 -15.24
N PRO A 141 -4.12 20.13 -16.24
CA PRO A 141 -3.17 19.06 -16.45
C PRO A 141 -1.85 19.61 -17.00
N THR A 142 -0.79 18.83 -16.82
CA THR A 142 0.54 19.07 -17.39
C THR A 142 0.63 18.48 -18.81
N LYS A 143 -0.10 17.39 -19.05
CA LYS A 143 -0.29 16.78 -20.39
C LYS A 143 -1.52 17.35 -21.10
N GLU A 144 -1.54 17.25 -22.42
CA GLU A 144 -2.70 17.58 -23.26
C GLU A 144 -3.74 16.45 -23.19
N GLU A 145 -4.43 16.34 -22.05
CA GLU A 145 -5.44 15.30 -21.78
C GLU A 145 -6.73 15.90 -21.21
N HIS A 146 -7.87 15.28 -21.54
CA HIS A 146 -9.18 15.65 -21.01
C HIS A 146 -9.78 14.49 -20.21
N ASN A 147 -9.61 14.54 -18.89
CA ASN A 147 -10.04 13.49 -17.97
C ASN A 147 -11.15 14.00 -17.03
N VAL A 148 -12.17 13.17 -16.79
CA VAL A 148 -13.21 13.39 -15.77
C VAL A 148 -13.17 12.21 -14.81
N GLU A 149 -12.92 12.49 -13.53
CA GLU A 149 -12.81 11.47 -12.48
C GLU A 149 -13.89 11.70 -11.41
N VAL A 150 -14.63 10.64 -11.06
CA VAL A 150 -15.64 10.68 -9.99
C VAL A 150 -15.16 9.77 -8.86
N LYS A 151 -15.05 10.32 -7.65
CA LYS A 151 -14.52 9.61 -6.47
C LYS A 151 -15.59 9.41 -5.42
N TRP A 152 -15.70 8.18 -4.95
CA TRP A 152 -16.38 7.82 -3.71
C TRP A 152 -15.33 7.31 -2.74
N ALA A 153 -15.24 7.94 -1.56
CA ALA A 153 -14.48 7.37 -0.47
C ALA A 153 -15.35 6.37 0.29
N LEU A 154 -14.81 5.19 0.56
CA LEU A 154 -15.53 4.04 1.10
C LEU A 154 -14.73 3.42 2.26
N PRO A 155 -15.38 2.74 3.22
CA PRO A 155 -14.67 2.03 4.29
C PRO A 155 -13.83 0.87 3.73
N SER A 156 -12.86 0.40 4.51
CA SER A 156 -12.04 -0.76 4.13
C SER A 156 -12.91 -2.02 4.03
N LEU A 157 -12.83 -2.70 2.88
CA LEU A 157 -13.56 -3.93 2.59
C LEU A 157 -12.63 -5.15 2.51
N LEU A 158 -11.43 -5.06 3.10
CA LEU A 158 -10.44 -6.14 3.10
C LEU A 158 -10.96 -7.44 3.72
N SER A 159 -11.83 -7.37 4.73
CA SER A 159 -12.53 -8.53 5.31
C SER A 159 -13.46 -9.25 4.33
N HIS A 160 -13.92 -8.57 3.26
CA HIS A 160 -14.83 -9.08 2.25
C HIS A 160 -14.10 -9.58 0.99
N TYR A 161 -12.80 -9.93 1.09
CA TYR A 161 -11.97 -10.34 -0.06
C TYR A 161 -12.50 -11.57 -0.82
N GLN A 162 -13.32 -12.41 -0.17
CA GLN A 162 -13.94 -13.58 -0.81
C GLN A 162 -15.14 -13.19 -1.68
N THR A 163 -16.02 -12.32 -1.19
CA THR A 163 -17.25 -11.89 -1.88
C THR A 163 -17.01 -10.73 -2.85
N LYS A 164 -15.94 -9.95 -2.67
CA LYS A 164 -15.47 -8.87 -3.55
C LYS A 164 -16.58 -7.89 -3.97
N PRO A 165 -17.35 -7.29 -3.04
CA PRO A 165 -18.53 -6.47 -3.37
C PRO A 165 -18.24 -5.31 -4.32
N LEU A 166 -17.11 -4.59 -4.15
CA LEU A 166 -16.73 -3.51 -5.07
C LEU A 166 -16.30 -4.00 -6.44
N HIS A 167 -15.81 -5.24 -6.57
CA HIS A 167 -15.50 -5.81 -7.88
C HIS A 167 -16.78 -6.05 -8.69
N TYR A 168 -17.86 -6.49 -8.04
CA TYR A 168 -19.17 -6.63 -8.68
C TYR A 168 -19.72 -5.27 -9.14
N ILE A 169 -19.68 -4.25 -8.29
CA ILE A 169 -20.13 -2.89 -8.64
C ILE A 169 -19.26 -2.30 -9.76
N SER A 170 -17.94 -2.42 -9.66
CA SER A 170 -16.99 -1.95 -10.68
C SER A 170 -17.21 -2.64 -12.03
N HIS A 171 -17.50 -3.94 -12.04
CA HIS A 171 -17.81 -4.69 -13.25
C HIS A 171 -19.10 -4.18 -13.93
N LEU A 172 -20.13 -3.83 -13.17
CA LEU A 172 -21.36 -3.24 -13.73
C LEU A 172 -21.15 -1.81 -14.25
N LEU A 173 -20.44 -0.96 -13.50
CA LEU A 173 -20.18 0.43 -13.89
C LEU A 173 -19.22 0.52 -15.09
N GLY A 174 -18.22 -0.35 -15.15
CA GLY A 174 -17.24 -0.47 -16.23
C GLY A 174 -17.65 -1.39 -17.38
N HIS A 175 -18.90 -1.88 -17.40
CA HIS A 175 -19.39 -2.73 -18.50
C HIS A 175 -19.44 -1.92 -19.81
N GLU A 176 -18.91 -2.47 -20.91
CA GLU A 176 -18.82 -1.74 -22.19
C GLU A 176 -19.90 -2.12 -23.23
N GLY A 177 -20.62 -3.23 -23.01
CA GLY A 177 -21.63 -3.73 -23.95
C GLY A 177 -22.90 -2.87 -24.06
N GLN A 178 -23.86 -3.32 -24.86
CA GLN A 178 -25.12 -2.60 -25.12
C GLN A 178 -25.89 -2.30 -23.83
N GLY A 179 -26.42 -1.07 -23.73
CA GLY A 179 -27.19 -0.60 -22.57
C GLY A 179 -26.34 -0.10 -21.39
N SER A 180 -25.01 -0.18 -21.47
CA SER A 180 -24.10 0.35 -20.46
C SER A 180 -24.06 1.87 -20.38
N ILE A 181 -23.51 2.37 -19.25
CA ILE A 181 -23.17 3.78 -19.06
C ILE A 181 -22.22 4.27 -20.17
N LEU A 182 -21.20 3.48 -20.52
CA LEU A 182 -20.28 3.83 -21.60
C LEU A 182 -20.98 3.89 -22.97
N SER A 183 -21.89 2.96 -23.25
CA SER A 183 -22.70 2.95 -24.49
C SER A 183 -23.65 4.14 -24.57
N PHE A 184 -24.14 4.65 -23.43
CA PHE A 184 -24.94 5.87 -23.37
C PHE A 184 -24.08 7.13 -23.59
N LEU A 185 -22.94 7.24 -22.88
CA LEU A 185 -22.04 8.39 -22.97
C LEU A 185 -21.41 8.52 -24.37
N LYS A 186 -21.01 7.43 -25.03
CA LYS A 186 -20.48 7.42 -26.41
C LYS A 186 -21.50 7.84 -27.49
N LYS A 187 -22.79 8.02 -27.15
CA LYS A 187 -23.86 8.45 -28.08
C LYS A 187 -24.27 9.92 -27.89
N LYS A 188 -23.63 10.63 -26.95
CA LYS A 188 -23.90 12.03 -26.63
C LYS A 188 -22.78 12.93 -27.13
#